data_AF-A0A970CV11-F1
#
_entry.id   AF-A0A970CV11-F1
#
_cell.length_a   1.000
_cell.length_b   1.000
_cell.length_c   1.000
_cell.angle_alpha   90.00
_cell.angle_beta   90.00
_cell.angle_gamma   90.00
#
_symmetry.space_group_name_H-M   'P 1'
#
loop_
_entity.id
_entity.type
_entity.pdbx_description
1 polymer ?
#
loop_
_entity_poly.entity_id
_entity_poly.type
_entity_poly.pdbx_seq_one_letter_code
_entity_poly.pdbx_strand_id
1 'polypeptide(L)'
;MTKIKKLLALTLSIFLVASVLSSPSYAGNNDSLPSYGYSGKGDDRWKYNSNYSAMRISFYWAPDEDAFNSGENVIQIGKTTDVSKTGPWYHVDLYTGRSIYWYMNQGNIDLGRKYKSIPSDIIPYDWAGYGDSPDIQSIVSKMPDVWTGTKAQWDNWFEGPIDPVTNELGYENIPDIAKLCGAEITIEDFKNGIFTEREFRSEPGIYK
;
A
#
# COMPACT_ATOMS: atom_id res chain seq x y z
N MET A 1 -16.95 56.98 2.21
CA MET A 1 -17.65 55.66 2.15
C MET A 1 -16.86 54.54 1.46
N THR A 2 -15.56 54.69 1.21
CA THR A 2 -14.86 53.90 0.17
C THR A 2 -13.72 53.01 0.66
N LYS A 3 -13.12 53.26 1.83
CA LYS A 3 -12.00 52.45 2.35
C LYS A 3 -12.46 51.35 3.31
N ILE A 4 -13.35 51.68 4.25
CA ILE A 4 -13.86 50.72 5.26
C ILE A 4 -14.66 49.58 4.62
N LYS A 5 -15.54 49.89 3.65
CA LYS A 5 -16.31 48.86 2.91
C LYS A 5 -15.41 47.94 2.08
N LYS A 6 -14.34 48.48 1.49
CA LYS A 6 -13.34 47.69 0.74
C LYS A 6 -12.53 46.79 1.67
N LEU A 7 -12.16 47.30 2.84
CA LEU A 7 -11.47 46.52 3.86
C LEU A 7 -12.36 45.37 4.34
N LEU A 8 -13.62 45.64 4.68
CA LEU A 8 -14.59 44.62 5.08
C LEU A 8 -14.81 43.56 4.00
N ALA A 9 -14.95 43.96 2.74
CA ALA A 9 -15.09 43.02 1.63
C ALA A 9 -13.84 42.14 1.44
N LEU A 10 -12.65 42.71 1.61
CA LEU A 10 -11.39 41.98 1.55
C LEU A 10 -11.27 40.97 2.69
N THR A 11 -11.57 41.38 3.93
CA THR A 11 -11.53 40.49 5.10
C THR A 11 -12.52 39.35 4.95
N LEU A 12 -13.74 39.62 4.46
CA LEU A 12 -14.75 38.60 4.22
C LEU A 12 -14.31 37.61 3.12
N SER A 13 -13.68 38.12 2.05
CA SER A 13 -13.16 37.28 0.96
C SER A 13 -12.02 36.37 1.43
N ILE A 14 -11.12 36.87 2.28
CA ILE A 14 -10.04 36.06 2.87
C ILE A 14 -10.61 34.95 3.75
N PHE A 15 -11.62 35.27 4.58
CA PHE A 15 -12.31 34.28 5.40
C PHE A 15 -13.01 33.21 4.57
N LEU A 16 -13.66 33.61 3.47
CA LEU A 16 -14.32 32.67 2.58
C LEU A 16 -13.31 31.71 1.93
N VAL A 17 -12.19 32.24 1.41
CA VAL A 17 -11.12 31.42 0.82
C VAL A 17 -10.50 30.48 1.85
N ALA A 18 -10.25 30.95 3.07
CA ALA A 18 -9.72 30.11 4.14
C ALA A 18 -10.68 28.97 4.53
N SER A 19 -11.99 29.21 4.51
CA SER A 19 -13.01 28.20 4.85
C SER A 19 -13.14 27.06 3.82
N VAL A 20 -12.78 27.30 2.55
CA VAL A 20 -12.83 26.30 1.49
C VAL A 20 -11.54 25.47 1.41
N LEU A 21 -10.42 26.01 1.91
CA LEU A 21 -9.10 25.37 1.86
C LEU A 21 -8.90 24.27 2.92
N SER A 22 -9.78 24.17 3.91
CA SER A 22 -9.70 23.16 4.98
C SER A 22 -10.84 22.15 4.86
N SER A 23 -10.78 21.30 3.85
CA SER A 23 -11.52 20.04 3.85
C SER A 23 -10.52 18.90 4.09
N PRO A 24 -10.58 18.19 5.23
CA PRO A 24 -9.88 16.92 5.35
C PRO A 24 -10.53 15.94 4.36
N SER A 25 -9.81 15.58 3.31
CA SER A 25 -10.18 14.46 2.45
C SER A 25 -9.88 13.18 3.22
N TYR A 26 -10.90 12.56 3.80
CA TYR A 26 -10.78 11.20 4.31
C TYR A 26 -10.80 10.25 3.11
N ALA A 27 -9.66 9.63 2.81
CA ALA A 27 -9.63 8.47 1.94
C ALA A 27 -10.34 7.34 2.70
N GLY A 28 -11.60 7.07 2.34
CA GLY A 28 -12.31 5.86 2.80
C GLY A 28 -11.59 4.61 2.33
N ASN A 29 -11.90 3.46 2.94
CA ASN A 29 -11.33 2.18 2.54
C ASN A 29 -11.44 2.02 1.01
N ASN A 30 -10.37 1.59 0.36
CA ASN A 30 -10.35 1.44 -1.09
C ASN A 30 -10.81 0.02 -1.48
N ASP A 31 -11.79 -0.53 -0.76
CA ASP A 31 -12.34 -1.87 -0.99
C ASP A 31 -13.42 -1.85 -2.10
N SER A 32 -13.58 -0.70 -2.76
CA SER A 32 -14.40 -0.58 -3.96
C SER A 32 -13.50 -0.43 -5.18
N LEU A 33 -13.21 -1.56 -5.83
CA LEU A 33 -13.11 -1.53 -7.29
C LEU A 33 -14.38 -0.82 -7.81
N PRO A 34 -14.29 -0.01 -8.88
CA PRO A 34 -15.48 0.57 -9.48
C PRO A 34 -16.49 -0.55 -9.76
N SER A 35 -17.70 -0.43 -9.21
CA SER A 35 -18.78 -1.43 -9.32
C SER A 35 -19.23 -1.68 -10.78
N TYR A 36 -18.72 -0.88 -11.70
CA TYR A 36 -18.86 -1.04 -13.13
C TYR A 36 -17.48 -1.23 -13.75
N GLY A 37 -17.25 -2.37 -14.42
CA GLY A 37 -16.04 -2.70 -15.18
C GLY A 37 -15.74 -1.78 -16.37
N TYR A 38 -16.28 -0.57 -16.39
CA TYR A 38 -15.87 0.50 -17.28
C TYR A 38 -14.81 1.34 -16.56
N SER A 39 -13.55 1.02 -16.84
CA SER A 39 -12.48 2.02 -16.79
C SER A 39 -12.97 3.25 -17.57
N GLY A 40 -13.08 4.40 -16.90
CA GLY A 40 -13.53 5.64 -17.53
C GLY A 40 -12.82 5.85 -18.87
N LYS A 41 -13.56 6.34 -19.87
CA LYS A 41 -13.00 6.66 -21.20
C LYS A 41 -12.03 7.86 -21.05
N GLY A 42 -10.84 7.59 -20.55
CA GLY A 42 -9.70 8.51 -20.64
C GLY A 42 -9.29 8.71 -22.09
N ASP A 43 -8.40 9.69 -22.33
CA ASP A 43 -7.74 9.93 -23.63
C ASP A 43 -7.31 8.58 -24.25
N ASP A 44 -7.31 8.45 -25.58
CA ASP A 44 -6.90 7.20 -26.23
C ASP A 44 -5.46 6.75 -25.84
N ARG A 45 -4.65 7.68 -25.32
CA ARG A 45 -3.31 7.47 -24.75
C ARG A 45 -3.31 7.10 -23.27
N TRP A 46 -4.41 7.32 -22.56
CA TRP A 46 -4.62 7.05 -21.14
C TRP A 46 -5.75 6.03 -20.97
N LYS A 47 -5.49 4.80 -21.41
CA LYS A 47 -6.37 3.65 -21.22
C LYS A 47 -5.83 2.78 -20.10
N TYR A 48 -6.71 2.41 -19.16
CA TYR A 48 -6.42 1.33 -18.22
C TYR A 48 -6.17 0.05 -19.02
N ASN A 49 -5.06 -0.63 -18.72
CA ASN A 49 -4.66 -1.85 -19.41
C ASN A 49 -4.48 -2.98 -18.39
N SER A 50 -5.43 -3.90 -18.35
CA SER A 50 -5.40 -5.04 -17.42
C SER A 50 -4.25 -6.01 -17.71
N ASN A 51 -3.69 -6.01 -18.92
CA ASN A 51 -2.57 -6.89 -19.29
C ASN A 51 -1.24 -6.48 -18.64
N TYR A 52 -1.13 -5.25 -18.13
CA TYR A 52 0.05 -4.71 -17.47
C TYR A 52 -0.30 -4.25 -16.05
N SER A 53 -0.91 -5.15 -15.30
CA SER A 53 -1.35 -4.91 -13.94
C SER A 53 -0.23 -5.16 -12.93
N ALA A 54 -0.24 -4.38 -11.86
CA ALA A 54 0.67 -4.51 -10.74
C ALA A 54 -0.09 -4.25 -9.44
N MET A 55 0.38 -4.86 -8.36
CA MET A 55 -0.08 -4.61 -7.00
C MET A 55 1.09 -4.09 -6.16
N ARG A 56 0.83 -3.13 -5.29
CA ARG A 56 1.82 -2.66 -4.32
C ARG A 56 1.64 -3.36 -3.00
N ILE A 57 2.68 -4.05 -2.54
CA ILE A 57 2.71 -4.72 -1.23
C ILE A 57 3.54 -3.90 -0.27
N SER A 58 3.09 -3.80 0.97
CA SER A 58 3.84 -3.26 2.09
C SER A 58 3.41 -4.03 3.32
N PHE A 59 4.39 -4.47 4.09
CA PHE A 59 4.18 -5.35 5.23
C PHE A 59 4.49 -4.57 6.51
N TYR A 60 3.64 -4.68 7.51
CA TYR A 60 3.75 -3.93 8.74
C TYR A 60 3.60 -4.82 9.95
N TRP A 61 4.27 -4.44 11.03
CA TRP A 61 4.01 -4.94 12.38
C TRP A 61 3.63 -3.78 13.28
N ALA A 62 2.68 -4.01 14.19
CA ALA A 62 2.28 -3.07 15.22
C ALA A 62 2.05 -3.81 16.55
N PRO A 63 2.23 -3.15 17.71
CA PRO A 63 1.89 -3.74 19.01
C PRO A 63 0.44 -4.19 19.11
N ASP A 64 -0.48 -3.40 18.56
CA ASP A 64 -1.92 -3.66 18.56
C ASP A 64 -2.63 -2.84 17.46
N GLU A 65 -3.96 -2.98 17.36
CA GLU A 65 -4.77 -2.32 16.34
C GLU A 65 -4.82 -0.80 16.52
N ASP A 66 -4.78 -0.32 17.76
CA ASP A 66 -4.81 1.12 18.07
C ASP A 66 -3.49 1.78 17.67
N ALA A 67 -2.37 1.10 17.92
CA ALA A 67 -1.05 1.47 17.43
C ALA A 67 -1.02 1.50 15.89
N PHE A 68 -1.57 0.49 15.22
CA PHE A 68 -1.65 0.48 13.76
C PHE A 68 -2.50 1.63 13.20
N ASN A 69 -3.67 1.90 13.78
CA ASN A 69 -4.60 2.95 13.33
C ASN A 69 -4.09 4.36 13.61
N SER A 70 -3.41 4.56 14.75
CA SER A 70 -2.77 5.83 15.07
C SER A 70 -1.47 6.05 14.28
N GLY A 71 -0.82 4.96 13.88
CA GLY A 71 0.52 4.96 13.32
C GLY A 71 1.62 4.82 14.38
N GLU A 72 1.32 5.00 15.66
CA GLU A 72 2.35 5.00 16.71
C GLU A 72 3.01 3.62 16.87
N ASN A 73 4.34 3.57 16.96
CA ASN A 73 5.12 2.33 17.12
C ASN A 73 4.94 1.28 16.00
N VAL A 74 4.51 1.72 14.81
CA VAL A 74 4.35 0.84 13.65
C VAL A 74 5.68 0.68 12.91
N ILE A 75 6.03 -0.58 12.66
CA ILE A 75 7.28 -0.96 12.01
C ILE A 75 6.92 -1.45 10.60
N GLN A 76 7.47 -0.79 9.58
CA GLN A 76 7.45 -1.33 8.23
C GLN A 76 8.49 -2.45 8.11
N ILE A 77 8.06 -3.60 7.65
CA ILE A 77 8.93 -4.75 7.42
C ILE A 77 9.31 -4.80 5.96
N GLY A 78 10.62 -4.76 5.71
CA GLY A 78 11.17 -4.67 4.36
C GLY A 78 10.81 -3.35 3.66
N LYS A 79 10.86 -3.37 2.33
CA LYS A 79 10.52 -2.24 1.44
C LYS A 79 9.12 -2.39 0.86
N THR A 80 8.47 -1.26 0.60
CA THR A 80 7.28 -1.22 -0.26
C THR A 80 7.68 -1.69 -1.65
N THR A 81 7.00 -2.72 -2.17
CA THR A 81 7.37 -3.36 -3.44
C THR A 81 6.17 -3.42 -4.37
N ASP A 82 6.38 -3.00 -5.61
CA ASP A 82 5.41 -3.23 -6.68
C ASP A 82 5.65 -4.64 -7.25
N VAL A 83 4.60 -5.42 -7.35
CA VAL A 83 4.62 -6.81 -7.83
C VAL A 83 3.78 -6.88 -9.09
N SER A 84 4.33 -7.44 -10.16
CA SER A 84 3.61 -7.63 -11.43
C SER A 84 3.98 -8.98 -12.03
N LYS A 85 3.15 -9.47 -12.96
CA LYS A 85 3.51 -10.63 -13.80
C LYS A 85 4.19 -10.21 -15.10
N THR A 86 3.82 -9.04 -15.60
CA THR A 86 4.18 -8.56 -16.94
C THR A 86 5.05 -7.31 -16.90
N GLY A 87 5.11 -6.63 -15.75
CA GLY A 87 5.81 -5.38 -15.58
C GLY A 87 5.01 -4.17 -16.08
N PRO A 88 5.57 -2.97 -15.93
CA PRO A 88 4.91 -1.76 -16.40
C PRO A 88 4.87 -1.71 -17.93
N TRP A 89 3.74 -1.29 -18.49
CA TRP A 89 3.59 -1.13 -19.94
C TRP A 89 4.46 0.01 -20.51
N TYR A 90 4.62 1.06 -19.71
CA TYR A 90 5.36 2.27 -20.06
C TYR A 90 6.58 2.42 -19.16
N HIS A 91 7.55 3.19 -19.65
CA HIS A 91 8.62 3.68 -18.78
C HIS A 91 8.00 4.52 -17.65
N VAL A 92 8.46 4.26 -16.42
CA VAL A 92 8.00 4.97 -15.23
C VAL A 92 8.95 6.13 -15.01
N ASP A 93 8.52 7.37 -15.28
CA ASP A 93 9.36 8.57 -15.10
C ASP A 93 9.53 8.96 -13.62
N LEU A 94 8.45 8.80 -12.85
CA LEU A 94 8.37 9.19 -11.44
C LEU A 94 7.59 8.13 -10.68
N TYR A 95 8.11 7.75 -9.52
CA TYR A 95 7.42 6.85 -8.61
C TYR A 95 7.60 7.30 -7.17
N THR A 96 6.97 6.58 -6.25
CA THR A 96 7.21 6.77 -4.83
C THR A 96 7.42 5.42 -4.15
N GLY A 97 8.41 5.35 -3.26
CA GLY A 97 8.66 4.17 -2.42
C GLY A 97 7.75 4.08 -1.18
N ARG A 98 6.67 4.86 -1.13
CA ARG A 98 5.73 4.87 0.00
C ARG A 98 4.45 4.14 -0.35
N SER A 99 3.92 3.39 0.61
CA SER A 99 2.58 2.82 0.56
C SER A 99 1.50 3.87 0.85
N ILE A 100 0.25 3.48 0.66
CA ILE A 100 -0.91 4.30 1.03
C ILE A 100 -0.98 4.55 2.55
N TYR A 101 -0.52 3.60 3.37
CA TYR A 101 -0.48 3.71 4.82
C TYR A 101 0.28 4.98 5.28
N TRP A 102 1.46 5.23 4.71
CA TRP A 102 2.25 6.43 4.99
C TRP A 102 1.56 7.75 4.59
N TYR A 103 0.69 7.70 3.59
CA TYR A 103 -0.07 8.87 3.13
C TYR A 103 -1.31 9.13 3.97
N MET A 104 -1.97 8.07 4.46
CA MET A 104 -3.16 8.19 5.29
C MET A 104 -2.84 8.65 6.71
N ASN A 105 -1.65 8.32 7.22
CA ASN A 105 -1.22 8.72 8.57
C ASN A 105 -0.66 10.16 8.65
N GLN A 106 -0.99 11.04 7.70
CA GLN A 106 -0.55 12.45 7.66
C GLN A 106 -0.93 13.29 8.90
N GLY A 107 -1.81 12.78 9.78
CA GLY A 107 -2.17 13.40 11.06
C GLY A 107 -1.24 13.03 12.23
N ASN A 108 -0.38 12.02 12.09
CA ASN A 108 0.59 11.65 13.12
C ASN A 108 1.92 12.36 12.84
N ILE A 109 2.34 13.23 13.79
CA ILE A 109 3.44 14.20 13.65
C ILE A 109 4.78 13.52 13.31
N ASP A 110 4.94 12.24 13.65
CA ASP A 110 6.20 11.51 13.49
C ASP A 110 6.26 10.62 12.23
N LEU A 111 5.11 10.25 11.64
CA LEU A 111 5.04 9.21 10.60
C LEU A 111 4.28 9.65 9.35
N GLY A 112 3.39 10.62 9.46
CA GLY A 112 2.68 11.21 8.33
C GLY A 112 3.60 11.83 7.29
N ARG A 113 3.56 11.33 6.04
CA ARG A 113 4.60 11.63 5.05
C ARG A 113 4.02 12.24 3.78
N LYS A 114 4.16 13.57 3.61
CA LYS A 114 3.77 14.31 2.39
C LYS A 114 4.30 13.65 1.13
N TYR A 115 3.48 13.51 0.07
CA TYR A 115 3.90 12.93 -1.21
C TYR A 115 5.32 13.33 -1.62
N LYS A 116 6.15 12.32 -1.90
CA LYS A 116 7.54 12.49 -2.36
C LYS A 116 7.74 11.57 -3.55
N SER A 117 7.88 12.16 -4.72
CA SER A 117 8.28 11.47 -5.93
C SER A 117 9.80 11.25 -5.96
N ILE A 118 10.20 10.20 -6.66
CA ILE A 118 11.56 9.80 -6.96
C ILE A 118 11.64 9.71 -8.50
N PRO A 119 12.51 10.50 -9.15
CA PRO A 119 12.79 10.34 -10.57
C PRO A 119 13.48 9.00 -10.83
N SER A 120 12.96 8.23 -11.78
CA SER A 120 13.50 6.91 -12.14
C SER A 120 14.90 7.00 -12.75
N ASP A 121 15.22 8.11 -13.42
CA ASP A 121 16.56 8.40 -13.94
C ASP A 121 17.62 8.55 -12.83
N ILE A 122 17.22 8.84 -11.59
CA ILE A 122 18.13 8.99 -10.44
C ILE A 122 18.19 7.68 -9.65
N ILE A 123 17.04 7.12 -9.32
CA ILE A 123 16.93 5.80 -8.66
C ILE A 123 16.02 4.97 -9.56
N PRO A 124 16.53 3.96 -10.28
CA PRO A 124 15.72 3.17 -11.20
C PRO A 124 14.48 2.61 -10.54
N TYR A 125 13.35 2.75 -11.24
CA TYR A 125 12.13 2.07 -10.85
C TYR A 125 12.34 0.56 -10.94
N ASP A 126 11.92 -0.16 -9.90
CA ASP A 126 12.08 -1.59 -9.76
C ASP A 126 10.77 -2.22 -9.29
N TRP A 127 10.54 -3.47 -9.69
CA TRP A 127 9.34 -4.25 -9.38
C TRP A 127 9.69 -5.72 -9.27
N ALA A 128 9.04 -6.44 -8.36
CA ALA A 128 9.21 -7.87 -8.22
C ALA A 128 8.37 -8.62 -9.27
N GLY A 129 9.02 -9.48 -10.04
CA GLY A 129 8.45 -10.08 -11.23
C GLY A 129 8.90 -11.49 -11.52
N TYR A 130 8.43 -12.01 -12.65
CA TYR A 130 8.75 -13.37 -13.11
C TYR A 130 10.24 -13.58 -13.44
N GLY A 131 10.99 -12.49 -13.65
CA GLY A 131 12.40 -12.50 -14.02
C GLY A 131 13.39 -12.52 -12.85
N ASP A 132 12.91 -12.53 -11.61
CA ASP A 132 13.77 -12.47 -10.42
C ASP A 132 14.25 -13.88 -9.99
N SER A 133 14.14 -14.24 -8.72
CA SER A 133 14.54 -15.55 -8.20
C SER A 133 13.44 -16.61 -8.39
N PRO A 134 13.78 -17.92 -8.41
CA PRO A 134 12.79 -18.99 -8.52
C PRO A 134 11.68 -18.95 -7.44
N ASP A 135 12.04 -18.59 -6.20
CA ASP A 135 11.08 -18.45 -5.09
C ASP A 135 10.08 -17.31 -5.38
N ILE A 136 10.60 -16.14 -5.79
CA ILE A 136 9.79 -14.97 -6.15
C ILE A 136 8.89 -15.29 -7.35
N GLN A 137 9.45 -15.95 -8.37
CA GLN A 137 8.72 -16.37 -9.56
C GLN A 137 7.55 -17.30 -9.21
N SER A 138 7.75 -18.25 -8.29
CA SER A 138 6.72 -19.18 -7.83
C SER A 138 5.52 -18.42 -7.24
N ILE A 139 5.75 -17.53 -6.26
CA ILE A 139 4.66 -16.80 -5.60
C ILE A 139 3.99 -15.80 -6.55
N VAL A 140 4.76 -15.11 -7.40
CA VAL A 140 4.23 -14.16 -8.41
C VAL A 140 3.38 -14.89 -9.44
N SER A 141 3.77 -16.09 -9.89
CA SER A 141 2.99 -16.86 -10.89
C SER A 141 1.59 -17.23 -10.40
N LYS A 142 1.48 -17.53 -9.10
CA LYS A 142 0.23 -17.89 -8.39
C LYS A 142 -0.60 -16.68 -7.98
N MET A 143 -0.07 -15.46 -8.11
CA MET A 143 -0.81 -14.23 -7.80
C MET A 143 -2.12 -14.18 -8.60
N PRO A 144 -3.27 -13.95 -7.97
CA PRO A 144 -4.52 -13.76 -8.70
C PRO A 144 -4.42 -12.57 -9.66
N ASP A 145 -5.33 -12.51 -10.63
CA ASP A 145 -5.43 -11.34 -11.48
C ASP A 145 -5.83 -10.11 -10.64
N VAL A 146 -5.12 -9.00 -10.78
CA VAL A 146 -5.35 -7.78 -9.98
C VAL A 146 -6.75 -7.22 -10.16
N TRP A 147 -7.35 -7.41 -11.34
CA TRP A 147 -8.64 -6.82 -11.68
C TRP A 147 -9.81 -7.77 -11.48
N THR A 148 -9.59 -9.06 -11.71
CA THR A 148 -10.65 -10.09 -11.79
C THR A 148 -10.48 -11.21 -10.77
N GLY A 149 -9.39 -11.21 -10.00
CA GLY A 149 -9.17 -12.14 -8.90
C GLY A 149 -10.26 -12.00 -7.85
N THR A 150 -10.81 -13.13 -7.44
CA THR A 150 -11.84 -13.20 -6.40
C THR A 150 -11.23 -13.05 -5.01
N LYS A 151 -12.03 -12.62 -4.02
CA LYS A 151 -11.59 -12.55 -2.62
C LYS A 151 -10.96 -13.88 -2.15
N ALA A 152 -11.60 -15.01 -2.42
CA ALA A 152 -11.09 -16.33 -2.02
C ALA A 152 -9.73 -16.67 -2.65
N GLN A 153 -9.47 -16.23 -3.90
CA GLN A 153 -8.16 -16.41 -4.52
C GLN A 153 -7.08 -15.54 -3.86
N TRP A 154 -7.44 -14.31 -3.49
CA TRP A 154 -6.55 -13.40 -2.77
C TRP A 154 -6.28 -13.87 -1.34
N ASP A 155 -7.33 -14.27 -0.61
CA ASP A 155 -7.21 -14.87 0.72
C ASP A 155 -6.26 -16.07 0.66
N ASN A 156 -6.46 -17.00 -0.29
CA ASN A 156 -5.57 -18.15 -0.45
C ASN A 156 -4.13 -17.75 -0.86
N TRP A 157 -3.95 -16.63 -1.58
CA TRP A 157 -2.62 -16.17 -1.95
C TRP A 157 -1.88 -15.55 -0.76
N PHE A 158 -2.53 -14.70 0.03
CA PHE A 158 -1.94 -14.07 1.22
C PHE A 158 -1.80 -15.04 2.39
N GLU A 159 -2.84 -15.81 2.65
CA GLU A 159 -3.01 -16.60 3.87
C GLU A 159 -2.71 -18.09 3.65
N GLY A 160 -2.49 -18.52 2.39
CA GLY A 160 -2.30 -19.92 2.04
C GLY A 160 -3.59 -20.74 2.06
N PRO A 161 -3.53 -22.04 1.75
CA PRO A 161 -4.66 -22.94 1.91
C PRO A 161 -5.01 -23.05 3.40
N ILE A 162 -6.32 -23.14 3.66
CA ILE A 162 -6.84 -23.50 4.98
C ILE A 162 -6.36 -24.92 5.29
N ASP A 163 -5.75 -25.11 6.46
CA ASP A 163 -5.36 -26.42 6.93
C ASP A 163 -6.63 -27.31 7.02
N PRO A 164 -6.68 -28.45 6.32
CA PRO A 164 -7.90 -29.26 6.24
C PRO A 164 -8.27 -29.95 7.56
N VAL A 165 -7.36 -29.96 8.54
CA VAL A 165 -7.53 -30.60 9.86
C VAL A 165 -7.88 -29.56 10.92
N THR A 166 -7.16 -28.43 10.97
CA THR A 166 -7.38 -27.40 12.00
C THR A 166 -8.36 -26.31 11.57
N ASN A 167 -8.65 -26.21 10.26
CA ASN A 167 -9.43 -25.14 9.66
C ASN A 167 -8.84 -23.73 9.91
N GLU A 168 -7.56 -23.67 10.26
CA GLU A 168 -6.80 -22.42 10.43
C GLU A 168 -6.07 -22.06 9.13
N LEU A 169 -5.78 -20.77 8.97
CA LEU A 169 -4.95 -20.29 7.86
C LEU A 169 -3.50 -20.76 8.06
N GLY A 170 -2.95 -21.44 7.05
CA GLY A 170 -1.61 -21.99 7.11
C GLY A 170 -0.51 -20.92 7.09
N TYR A 171 -0.79 -19.77 6.46
CA TYR A 171 0.13 -18.66 6.18
C TYR A 171 1.39 -19.09 5.41
N GLU A 172 1.31 -20.19 4.64
CA GLU A 172 2.46 -20.81 3.97
C GLU A 172 3.15 -19.87 2.96
N ASN A 173 2.41 -18.92 2.40
CA ASN A 173 2.91 -17.97 1.42
C ASN A 173 3.55 -16.73 2.06
N ILE A 174 3.34 -16.47 3.36
CA ILE A 174 3.85 -15.27 4.04
C ILE A 174 5.37 -15.13 3.92
N PRO A 175 6.19 -16.17 4.14
CA PRO A 175 7.64 -16.05 3.97
C PRO A 175 8.05 -15.61 2.56
N ASP A 176 7.43 -16.17 1.52
CA ASP A 176 7.74 -15.82 0.14
C ASP A 176 7.22 -14.42 -0.24
N ILE A 177 6.08 -14.00 0.30
CA ILE A 177 5.57 -12.62 0.16
C ILE A 177 6.50 -11.62 0.88
N ALA A 178 7.00 -11.95 2.06
CA ALA A 178 7.95 -11.12 2.79
C ALA A 178 9.27 -10.96 2.02
N LYS A 179 9.74 -12.02 1.34
CA LYS A 179 10.91 -11.96 0.44
C LYS A 179 10.69 -11.02 -0.74
N LEU A 180 9.47 -10.89 -1.28
CA LEU A 180 9.16 -9.87 -2.30
C LEU A 180 9.49 -8.47 -1.77
N CYS A 181 9.24 -8.24 -0.49
CA CYS A 181 9.55 -6.99 0.21
C CYS A 181 11.00 -6.91 0.72
N GLY A 182 11.85 -7.90 0.43
CA GLY A 182 13.23 -7.94 0.92
C GLY A 182 13.36 -8.17 2.43
N ALA A 183 12.37 -8.84 3.03
CA ALA A 183 12.38 -9.23 4.44
C ALA A 183 12.30 -10.75 4.59
N GLU A 184 12.69 -11.24 5.77
CA GLU A 184 12.57 -12.65 6.14
C GLU A 184 11.65 -12.76 7.36
N ILE A 185 10.58 -13.54 7.22
CA ILE A 185 9.60 -13.78 8.28
C ILE A 185 9.29 -15.26 8.29
N THR A 186 9.28 -15.87 9.47
CA THR A 186 8.88 -17.27 9.62
C THR A 186 7.36 -17.37 9.79
N ILE A 187 6.77 -18.49 9.38
CA ILE A 187 5.33 -18.75 9.58
C ILE A 187 4.98 -18.66 11.08
N GLU A 188 5.86 -19.19 11.94
CA GLU A 188 5.66 -19.21 13.40
C GLU A 188 5.67 -17.80 14.00
N ASP A 189 6.63 -16.97 13.61
CA ASP A 189 6.70 -15.58 14.06
C ASP A 189 5.49 -14.78 13.56
N PHE A 190 5.04 -15.00 12.32
CA PHE A 190 3.83 -14.37 11.79
C PHE A 190 2.59 -14.77 12.60
N LYS A 191 2.38 -16.07 12.84
CA LYS A 191 1.24 -16.59 13.61
C LYS A 191 1.21 -16.08 15.05
N ASN A 192 2.37 -15.99 15.69
CA ASN A 192 2.49 -15.53 17.06
C ASN A 192 2.59 -14.00 17.18
N GLY A 193 2.53 -13.26 16.07
CA GLY A 193 2.65 -11.81 16.08
C GLY A 193 4.03 -11.32 16.52
N ILE A 194 5.07 -12.13 16.41
CA ILE A 194 6.42 -11.79 16.86
C ILE A 194 7.21 -11.20 15.71
N PHE A 195 7.69 -9.98 15.85
CA PHE A 195 8.65 -9.37 14.94
C PHE A 195 10.08 -9.59 15.45
N THR A 196 10.97 -10.01 14.56
CA THR A 196 12.40 -10.14 14.86
C THR A 196 13.24 -9.36 13.86
N GLU A 197 14.18 -8.56 14.37
CA GLU A 197 15.18 -7.90 13.55
C GLU A 197 16.48 -7.77 14.32
N ARG A 198 17.55 -8.41 13.83
CA ARG A 198 18.87 -8.44 14.47
C ARG A 198 18.79 -8.92 15.93
N GLU A 199 19.00 -8.03 16.90
CA GLU A 199 18.96 -8.32 18.34
C GLU A 199 17.61 -7.98 18.99
N PHE A 200 16.65 -7.47 18.21
CA PHE A 200 15.31 -7.16 18.67
C PHE A 200 14.35 -8.34 18.43
N ARG A 201 13.57 -8.66 19.47
CA ARG A 201 12.41 -9.55 19.40
C ARG A 201 11.26 -8.85 20.12
N SER A 202 10.14 -8.67 19.42
CA SER A 202 8.97 -8.01 20.00
C SER A 202 8.21 -8.94 20.95
N GLU A 203 7.40 -8.33 21.81
CA GLU A 203 6.22 -9.00 22.37
C GLU A 203 5.21 -9.31 21.24
N PRO A 204 4.23 -10.20 21.46
CA PRO A 204 3.16 -10.45 20.50
C PRO A 204 2.44 -9.17 20.09
N GLY A 205 2.33 -8.95 18.79
CA GLY A 205 1.57 -7.86 18.18
C GLY A 205 0.76 -8.37 16.99
N ILE A 206 0.52 -7.48 16.02
CA ILE A 206 -0.26 -7.77 14.82
C ILE A 206 0.53 -7.46 13.55
N TYR A 207 0.29 -8.26 12.51
CA TYR A 207 0.79 -8.03 11.17
C TYR A 207 -0.30 -7.46 10.25
N LYS A 208 0.07 -6.57 9.33
CA LYS A 208 -0.82 -5.89 8.38
C LYS A 208 -0.20 -5.72 7.00
#